data_AF-A0A843RTR1-F1
#
_entry.id   AF-A0A843RTR1-F1
#
_cell.length_a   1.000
_cell.length_b   1.000
_cell.length_c   1.000
_cell.angle_alpha   90.00
_cell.angle_beta   90.00
_cell.angle_gamma   90.00
#
_symmetry.space_group_name_H-M   'P 1'
#
loop_
_entity.id
_entity.type
_entity.pdbx_description
1 polymer ?
#
loop_
_entity_poly.entity_id
_entity_poly.type
_entity_poly.pdbx_seq_one_letter_code
_entity_poly.pdbx_strand_id
1 'polypeptide(L)'
;MLSRLMFVIYFFEVGLLLILVPWSTFWERNFFVEHLSWLQQITHNYYVRGAVSGIGLVSLGAAVADLLLLLGLRREASAHAIDKQWEPRRP
;
A
#
# COMPACT_ATOMS: atom_id res chain seq x y z
N MET A 1 -0.08 1.29 -18.51
CA MET A 1 0.87 0.63 -17.58
C MET A 1 1.51 1.61 -16.60
N LEU A 2 1.94 2.79 -17.05
CA LEU A 2 2.54 3.83 -16.19
C LEU A 2 1.66 4.27 -15.01
N SER A 3 0.36 4.50 -15.20
CA SER A 3 -0.56 4.90 -14.12
C SER A 3 -0.67 3.85 -13.01
N ARG A 4 -0.54 2.55 -13.35
CA ARG A 4 -0.58 1.46 -12.37
C ARG A 4 0.69 1.42 -11.52
N LEU A 5 1.84 1.72 -12.14
CA LEU A 5 3.12 1.83 -11.44
C LEU A 5 3.12 3.01 -10.46
N MET A 6 2.58 4.16 -10.88
CA MET A 6 2.40 5.33 -10.01
C MET A 6 1.52 5.02 -8.81
N PHE A 7 0.43 4.28 -9.01
CA PHE A 7 -0.48 3.90 -7.93
C PHE A 7 0.21 3.00 -6.90
N VAL A 8 0.99 2.01 -7.36
CA VAL A 8 1.75 1.11 -6.48
C VAL A 8 2.83 1.86 -5.69
N ILE A 9 3.59 2.74 -6.36
CA ILE A 9 4.61 3.56 -5.71
C ILE A 9 3.98 4.50 -4.69
N TYR A 10 2.87 5.15 -5.02
CA TYR A 10 2.16 6.05 -4.10
C TYR A 10 1.64 5.30 -2.87
N PHE A 11 1.05 4.12 -3.05
CA PHE A 11 0.56 3.32 -1.93
C PHE A 11 1.69 2.81 -1.04
N PHE A 12 2.82 2.44 -1.65
CA PHE A 12 4.03 2.08 -0.93
C PHE A 12 4.55 3.28 -0.13
N GLU A 13 4.69 4.44 -0.76
CA GLU A 13 5.14 5.68 -0.12
C GLU A 13 4.23 6.08 1.03
N VAL A 14 2.91 6.04 0.86
CA VAL A 14 1.93 6.32 1.93
C VAL A 14 2.01 5.30 3.06
N GLY A 15 2.12 4.00 2.77
CA GLY A 15 2.28 2.97 3.79
C GLY A 15 3.58 3.13 4.59
N LEU A 16 4.67 3.45 3.90
CA LEU A 16 5.98 3.66 4.49
C LEU A 16 6.04 4.97 5.28
N LEU A 17 5.39 6.03 4.79
CA LEU A 17 5.18 7.26 5.55
C LEU A 17 4.36 6.97 6.81
N LEU A 18 3.24 6.24 6.74
CA LEU A 18 2.49 5.88 7.95
C LEU A 18 3.31 5.07 8.96
N ILE A 19 4.25 4.24 8.50
CA ILE A 19 5.14 3.49 9.40
C ILE A 19 6.24 4.38 9.95
N LEU A 20 6.94 5.17 9.12
CA LEU A 20 8.11 5.96 9.55
C LEU A 20 7.74 7.24 10.28
N VAL A 21 6.64 7.87 9.91
CA VAL A 21 6.18 9.13 10.49
C VAL A 21 6.10 9.05 12.01
N PRO A 22 5.43 8.08 12.67
CA PRO A 22 5.40 8.02 14.14
C PRO A 22 6.74 7.77 14.83
N TRP A 23 7.77 7.34 14.11
CA TRP A 23 9.14 7.12 14.61
C TRP A 23 10.10 8.23 14.17
N SER A 24 9.64 9.16 13.35
CA SER A 24 10.42 10.28 12.85
C SER A 24 10.55 11.35 13.92
N THR A 25 11.74 11.95 14.02
CA THR A 25 11.98 13.14 14.85
C THR A 25 11.11 14.32 14.41
N PHE A 26 10.61 14.34 13.16
CA PHE A 26 9.60 15.29 12.72
C PHE A 26 8.30 15.14 13.51
N TRP A 27 7.86 13.93 13.87
CA TRP A 27 6.59 13.71 14.57
C TRP A 27 6.55 14.29 15.98
N GLU A 28 7.70 14.33 16.67
CA GLU A 28 7.81 14.98 17.98
C GLU A 28 8.12 16.47 17.91
N ARG A 29 8.77 16.94 16.82
CA ARG A 29 9.27 18.32 16.68
C ARG A 29 8.57 19.12 15.59
N ASN A 30 7.34 18.76 15.23
CA ASN A 30 6.55 19.50 14.26
C ASN A 30 5.77 20.64 14.93
N PHE A 31 5.71 21.79 14.25
CA PHE A 31 5.01 23.03 14.63
C PHE A 31 3.54 22.80 15.10
N PHE A 32 2.89 21.74 14.62
CA PHE A 32 1.54 21.32 15.02
C PHE A 32 1.45 20.79 16.46
N VAL A 33 2.48 20.12 16.96
CA VAL A 33 2.54 19.61 18.34
C VAL A 33 2.68 20.77 19.33
N GLU A 34 3.37 21.83 18.90
CA GLU A 34 3.54 23.07 19.66
C GLU A 34 2.24 23.90 19.70
N HIS A 35 1.41 23.85 18.65
CA HIS A 35 0.11 24.53 18.60
C HIS A 35 -1.05 23.70 19.19
N LEU A 36 -0.94 22.38 19.24
CA LEU A 36 -2.01 21.47 19.64
C LEU A 36 -1.50 20.48 20.70
N SER A 37 -1.55 20.90 21.96
CA SER A 37 -1.14 20.12 23.14
C SER A 37 -1.86 18.77 23.29
N TRP A 38 -3.08 18.64 22.77
CA TRP A 38 -3.82 17.37 22.74
C TRP A 38 -3.19 16.33 21.78
N LEU A 39 -2.66 16.79 20.64
CA LEU A 39 -1.94 15.94 19.69
C LEU A 39 -0.64 15.42 20.32
N GLN A 40 0.04 16.23 21.12
CA GLN A 40 1.25 15.83 21.83
C GLN A 40 1.01 14.64 22.78
N GLN A 41 -0.08 14.65 23.56
CA GLN A 41 -0.41 13.54 24.46
C GLN A 41 -0.72 12.25 23.69
N ILE A 42 -1.38 12.37 22.54
CA ILE A 42 -1.75 11.25 21.68
C ILE A 42 -0.52 10.69 20.96
N THR A 43 0.37 11.54 20.43
CA THR A 43 1.58 11.12 19.72
C THR A 43 2.69 10.60 20.64
N HIS A 44 2.69 11.00 21.92
CA HIS A 44 3.60 10.44 22.93
C HIS A 44 3.16 9.05 23.44
N ASN A 45 1.94 8.62 23.11
CA ASN A 45 1.44 7.32 23.52
C ASN A 45 1.90 6.21 22.55
N TYR A 46 2.62 5.21 23.07
CA TYR A 46 3.11 4.06 22.31
C TYR A 46 1.99 3.29 21.58
N TYR A 47 0.76 3.27 22.12
CA TYR A 47 -0.38 2.62 21.47
C TYR A 47 -0.77 3.28 20.15
N VAL A 48 -0.70 4.62 20.07
CA VAL A 48 -1.06 5.36 18.86
C VAL A 48 0.00 5.15 17.79
N ARG A 49 1.28 5.17 18.17
CA ARG A 49 2.39 4.83 17.25
C ARG A 49 2.22 3.43 16.68
N GLY A 50 1.83 2.47 17.51
CA GLY A 50 1.49 1.10 17.11
C GLY A 50 0.27 1.03 16.16
N ALA A 51 -0.80 1.75 16.46
CA ALA A 51 -2.00 1.78 15.61
C ALA A 51 -1.71 2.39 14.22
N VAL A 52 -1.01 3.53 14.18
CA VAL A 52 -0.66 4.22 12.93
C VAL A 52 0.28 3.36 12.08
N SER A 53 1.29 2.74 12.69
CA SER A 53 2.19 1.82 11.98
C SER A 53 1.47 0.54 11.53
N GLY A 54 0.51 0.03 12.31
CA GLY A 54 -0.36 -1.08 11.92
C GLY A 54 -1.21 -0.78 10.68
N ILE A 55 -1.80 0.42 10.59
CA ILE A 55 -2.54 0.89 9.41
C ILE A 55 -1.60 1.00 8.20
N GLY A 56 -0.39 1.51 8.40
CA GLY A 56 0.65 1.56 7.37
C GLY A 56 1.04 0.17 6.87
N LEU A 57 1.16 -0.82 7.78
CA LEU A 57 1.50 -2.20 7.45
C LEU A 57 0.40 -2.89 6.64
N VAL A 58 -0.87 -2.69 7.00
CA VAL A 58 -2.02 -3.21 6.23
C VAL A 58 -2.03 -2.62 4.83
N SER A 59 -1.79 -1.31 4.71
CA SER A 59 -1.71 -0.64 3.42
C SER A 59 -0.57 -1.20 2.56
N LEU A 60 0.62 -1.35 3.16
CA LEU A 60 1.78 -1.95 2.48
C LEU A 60 1.48 -3.39 2.01
N GLY A 61 0.89 -4.19 2.88
CA GLY A 61 0.50 -5.57 2.58
C GLY A 61 -0.52 -5.67 1.45
N ALA A 62 -1.51 -4.78 1.41
CA ALA A 62 -2.49 -4.72 0.34
C ALA A 62 -1.85 -4.39 -1.02
N ALA A 63 -0.92 -3.42 -1.07
CA ALA A 63 -0.20 -3.09 -2.30
C ALA A 63 0.68 -4.25 -2.79
N VAL A 64 1.36 -4.95 -1.88
CA VAL A 64 2.17 -6.13 -2.21
C VAL A 64 1.28 -7.27 -2.70
N ALA A 65 0.14 -7.52 -2.05
CA ALA A 65 -0.81 -8.55 -2.46
C ALA A 65 -1.37 -8.28 -3.86
N ASP A 66 -1.75 -7.02 -4.15
CA ASP A 66 -2.25 -6.62 -5.47
C ASP A 66 -1.16 -6.77 -6.55
N LEU A 67 0.09 -6.40 -6.24
CA LEU A 67 1.24 -6.62 -7.12
C LEU A 67 1.48 -8.11 -7.41
N LEU A 68 1.42 -8.97 -6.39
CA LEU A 68 1.58 -10.42 -6.52
C LEU A 68 0.44 -11.04 -7.33
N LEU A 69 -0.81 -10.60 -7.11
CA LEU A 69 -1.97 -11.00 -7.90
C LEU A 69 -1.81 -10.61 -9.37
N LEU A 70 -1.36 -9.38 -9.63
CA LEU A 70 -1.11 -8.91 -10.98
C LEU A 70 0.03 -9.65 -11.70
N LEU A 71 0.99 -10.19 -10.95
CA LEU A 71 2.05 -11.07 -11.46
C LEU A 71 1.55 -12.51 -11.66
N GLY A 72 0.66 -13.00 -10.78
CA GLY A 72 0.10 -14.35 -10.81
C GLY A 72 -1.01 -14.56 -11.84
N LEU A 73 -1.92 -13.60 -12.01
CA LEU A 73 -3.01 -13.64 -12.99
C LEU A 73 -2.53 -13.56 -14.45
N ARG A 74 -1.24 -13.27 -14.68
CA ARG A 74 -0.61 -13.40 -16.00
C ARG A 74 -0.49 -14.85 -16.48
N ARG A 75 -0.79 -15.85 -15.64
CA ARG A 75 -0.75 -17.27 -16.03
C ARG A 75 -2.06 -17.79 -16.64
N GLU A 76 -3.22 -17.22 -16.31
CA GLU A 76 -4.51 -17.79 -16.73
C GLU A 76 -5.06 -17.20 -18.03
N ALA A 77 -4.73 -15.95 -18.35
CA ALA A 77 -5.16 -15.32 -19.60
C ALA A 77 -4.56 -15.99 -20.87
N SER A 78 -3.40 -16.64 -20.74
CA SER A 78 -2.79 -17.43 -21.82
C SER A 78 -3.47 -18.78 -22.03
N ALA A 79 -4.10 -19.36 -21.00
CA ALA A 79 -4.77 -20.65 -21.11
C ALA A 79 -6.13 -20.52 -21.82
N HIS A 80 -6.92 -19.48 -21.52
CA HIS A 80 -8.20 -19.27 -22.20
C HIS A 80 -8.09 -18.73 -23.64
N ALA A 81 -6.98 -18.06 -23.97
CA ALA A 81 -6.71 -17.62 -25.34
C ALA A 81 -6.36 -18.81 -26.27
N ILE A 82 -5.70 -19.84 -25.74
CA ILE A 82 -5.40 -21.08 -26.49
C ILE A 82 -6.66 -21.94 -26.66
N ASP A 83 -7.54 -21.96 -25.66
CA ASP A 83 -8.81 -22.70 -25.71
C ASP A 83 -9.80 -22.11 -26.74
N LYS A 84 -9.89 -20.78 -26.86
CA LYS A 84 -10.75 -20.16 -27.90
C LYS A 84 -10.20 -20.26 -29.33
N GLN A 85 -8.89 -20.49 -29.48
CA GLN A 85 -8.24 -20.61 -30.78
C GLN A 85 -8.53 -21.97 -31.46
N TRP A 86 -8.86 -23.01 -30.69
CA TRP A 86 -8.98 -24.37 -31.25
C TRP A 86 -10.33 -24.67 -31.89
N GLU A 87 -11.33 -23.77 -31.89
CA GLU A 87 -12.57 -24.03 -32.65
C GLU A 87 -12.21 -24.28 -34.12
N PRO A 88 -12.31 -25.54 -34.61
CA PRO A 88 -12.07 -25.82 -36.00
C PRO A 88 -13.19 -25.11 -36.73
N ARG A 89 -12.85 -24.14 -37.59
CA ARG A 89 -13.79 -23.57 -38.55
C ARG A 89 -14.44 -24.74 -39.28
N ARG A 90 -15.64 -25.09 -38.83
CA ARG A 90 -16.46 -26.09 -39.49
C ARG A 90 -16.75 -25.54 -40.89
N PRO A 91 -16.66 -26.38 -41.94
CA PRO A 91 -16.75 -25.94 -43.32
C PRO A 91 -18.07 -25.23 -43.63
#